data_AF-A0ABC9YAW8-F1
#
_entry.id   AF-A0ABC9YAW8-F1
#
_cell.length_a   1.000
_cell.length_b   1.000
_cell.length_c   1.000
_cell.angle_alpha   90.00
_cell.angle_beta   90.00
_cell.angle_gamma   90.00
#
_symmetry.space_group_name_H-M   'P 1'
#
loop_
_entity.id
_entity.type
_entity.pdbx_description
1 polymer ?
#
loop_
_entity_poly.entity_id
_entity_poly.type
_entity_poly.pdbx_seq_one_letter_code
_entity_poly.pdbx_strand_id
1 'polypeptide(L)'
;MGNPSHPGILEVITDWPEGKDFGMSPEEEVVTHAEEAPLYNKLPENEKPYALFTDGSCRIVGKHQRWKAAVWSPTWRVAEAAEGQGESSLFAEVKAIQLALDIAEREKWLMLYLYTDPWMVANALWGWLQQWKQSNWQRRGKPIWAAPLWRDIAARLEKLVVKVRHVDAHVPKSRATEEHQNNQQVDQAAKIEVAQVDLDWQRKGALFIAHGGPMTPQAIKEEMEHIGGPVIEGWT
;
A
#
# COMPACT_ATOMS: atom_id res chain seq x y z
N MET A 1 -15.03 15.54 29.86
CA MET A 1 -13.93 15.58 28.88
C MET A 1 -13.04 14.38 29.13
N GLY A 2 -13.21 13.32 28.35
CA GLY A 2 -12.43 12.09 28.44
C GLY A 2 -11.86 11.80 27.06
N ASN A 3 -10.54 11.64 27.01
CA ASN A 3 -9.77 11.32 25.82
C ASN A 3 -10.05 9.87 25.42
N PRO A 4 -10.57 9.56 24.21
CA PRO A 4 -10.63 8.19 23.73
C PRO A 4 -9.27 7.86 23.12
N SER A 5 -8.41 7.26 23.93
CA SER A 5 -7.23 6.55 23.49
C SER A 5 -7.64 5.51 22.45
N HIS A 6 -7.23 5.69 21.19
CA HIS A 6 -7.17 4.63 20.20
C HIS A 6 -5.91 3.79 20.47
N PRO A 7 -6.00 2.54 20.93
CA PRO A 7 -4.83 1.67 21.01
C PRO A 7 -4.72 0.90 19.68
N GLY A 8 -3.63 1.07 18.94
CA GLY A 8 -3.27 0.06 17.92
C GLY A 8 -2.46 0.47 16.69
N ILE A 9 -2.11 1.75 16.47
CA ILE A 9 -1.40 2.12 15.22
C ILE A 9 -0.05 2.86 15.46
N LEU A 10 0.18 3.42 16.65
CA LEU A 10 1.37 4.25 16.91
C LEU A 10 2.52 3.57 17.67
N GLU A 11 2.35 2.35 18.19
CA GLU A 11 3.37 1.71 19.05
C GLU A 11 4.30 0.69 18.34
N VAL A 12 4.20 0.48 17.03
CA VAL A 12 4.99 -0.57 16.33
C VAL A 12 5.99 -0.03 15.29
N ILE A 13 6.01 1.28 15.00
CA ILE A 13 6.91 1.86 13.98
C ILE A 13 7.73 3.02 14.56
N THR A 14 8.46 2.77 15.65
CA THR A 14 9.40 3.78 16.22
C THR A 14 10.85 3.30 16.29
N ASP A 15 11.22 2.32 15.47
CA ASP A 15 12.61 1.89 15.37
C ASP A 15 13.03 1.96 13.89
N TRP A 16 13.22 3.15 13.32
CA TRP A 16 13.88 3.30 12.02
C TRP A 16 15.26 3.92 12.20
N PRO A 17 16.28 3.55 11.40
CA PRO A 17 17.58 4.19 11.53
C PRO A 17 17.45 5.62 11.02
N GLU A 18 17.45 6.58 11.95
CA GLU A 18 17.69 7.97 11.61
C GLU A 18 19.11 8.10 11.02
N GLY A 19 19.20 9.00 10.03
CA GLY A 19 20.32 9.13 9.10
C GLY A 19 21.69 8.89 9.71
N LYS A 20 22.40 7.91 9.13
CA LYS A 20 23.86 7.92 9.15
C LYS A 20 24.34 7.94 7.71
N ASP A 21 24.98 9.05 7.38
CA ASP A 21 25.78 9.23 6.19
C ASP A 21 26.96 8.25 6.26
N PHE A 22 27.08 7.34 5.29
CA PHE A 22 28.14 6.35 5.26
C PHE A 22 28.71 6.24 3.85
N GLY A 23 29.92 6.78 3.70
CA GLY A 23 30.69 6.79 2.47
C GLY A 23 30.89 5.39 1.88
N MET A 24 30.72 5.31 0.56
CA MET A 24 31.01 4.13 -0.25
C MET A 24 32.49 3.75 -0.20
N SER A 25 32.77 2.47 0.06
CA SER A 25 34.02 1.82 -0.35
C SER A 25 33.83 1.19 -1.74
N PRO A 26 34.81 1.19 -2.66
CA PRO A 26 34.55 0.99 -4.09
C PRO A 26 34.57 -0.46 -4.59
N GLU A 27 34.50 -1.48 -3.72
CA GLU A 27 34.82 -2.86 -4.14
C GLU A 27 33.82 -3.90 -3.62
N GLU A 28 32.58 -3.89 -4.13
CA GLU A 28 31.71 -5.08 -4.23
C GLU A 28 30.79 -4.96 -5.46
N GLU A 29 31.36 -5.23 -6.63
CA GLU A 29 30.69 -5.17 -7.92
C GLU A 29 29.96 -6.50 -8.24
N VAL A 30 28.86 -6.76 -7.53
CA VAL A 30 27.72 -7.58 -8.00
C VAL A 30 26.44 -6.90 -7.49
N VAL A 31 26.08 -5.81 -8.14
CA VAL A 31 24.99 -4.93 -7.71
C VAL A 31 23.64 -5.55 -8.02
N THR A 32 22.92 -5.97 -6.98
CA THR A 32 21.48 -6.31 -7.02
C THR A 32 20.66 -5.34 -6.16
N HIS A 33 20.97 -4.04 -6.25
CA HIS A 33 20.12 -2.96 -5.74
C HIS A 33 19.42 -2.27 -6.89
N ALA A 34 18.17 -1.83 -6.70
CA ALA A 34 17.51 -1.03 -7.72
C ALA A 34 18.23 0.32 -7.87
N GLU A 35 18.44 0.78 -9.10
CA GLU A 35 18.98 2.12 -9.36
C GLU A 35 17.87 3.18 -9.21
N GLU A 36 18.23 4.45 -9.04
CA GLU A 36 17.25 5.54 -9.11
C GLU A 36 16.71 5.68 -10.54
N ALA A 37 15.40 5.55 -10.71
CA ALA A 37 14.74 5.81 -11.98
C ALA A 37 14.69 7.33 -12.28
N PRO A 38 14.87 7.74 -13.55
CA PRO A 38 14.70 9.14 -13.93
C PRO A 38 13.23 9.57 -13.79
N LEU A 39 12.99 10.88 -13.81
CA LEU A 39 11.65 11.44 -13.96
C LEU A 39 10.97 10.80 -15.18
N TYR A 40 9.68 10.47 -15.09
CA TYR A 40 8.96 9.79 -16.19
C TYR A 40 9.04 10.56 -17.52
N ASN A 41 8.97 11.90 -17.49
CA ASN A 41 9.09 12.73 -18.69
C ASN A 41 10.51 12.77 -19.30
N LYS A 42 11.50 12.20 -18.62
CA LYS A 42 12.88 12.03 -19.09
C LYS A 42 13.17 10.61 -19.55
N LEU A 43 12.23 9.67 -19.41
CA LEU A 43 12.40 8.32 -19.93
C LEU A 43 12.42 8.32 -21.47
N PRO A 44 13.30 7.54 -22.10
CA PRO A 44 13.22 7.26 -23.54
C PRO A 44 11.85 6.69 -23.92
N GLU A 45 11.30 7.09 -25.06
CA GLU A 45 9.97 6.65 -25.51
C GLU A 45 9.86 5.13 -25.66
N ASN A 46 10.95 4.45 -26.04
CA ASN A 46 11.00 2.99 -26.13
C ASN A 46 11.05 2.29 -24.75
N GLU A 47 11.30 3.03 -23.67
CA GLU A 47 11.37 2.50 -22.31
C GLU A 47 10.13 2.83 -21.46
N LYS A 48 9.36 3.87 -21.83
CA LYS A 48 8.08 4.22 -21.19
C LYS A 48 7.05 3.07 -21.09
N PRO A 49 6.98 2.09 -22.02
CA PRO A 49 6.10 0.93 -21.84
C PRO A 49 6.40 0.10 -20.59
N TYR A 50 7.63 0.16 -20.07
CA TYR A 50 8.08 -0.56 -18.87
C TYR A 50 7.94 0.26 -17.57
N ALA A 51 7.30 1.43 -17.63
CA ALA A 51 7.07 2.28 -16.47
C ALA A 51 5.71 1.99 -15.84
N LEU A 52 5.73 1.63 -14.55
CA LEU A 52 4.56 1.34 -13.76
C LEU A 52 4.54 2.22 -12.50
N PHE A 53 3.38 2.82 -12.24
CA PHE A 53 3.09 3.55 -11.01
C PHE A 53 2.32 2.64 -10.07
N THR A 54 2.66 2.65 -8.78
CA THR A 54 2.10 1.73 -7.79
C THR A 54 1.61 2.49 -6.56
N ASP A 55 0.44 2.13 -6.07
CA ASP A 55 -0.13 2.69 -4.83
C ASP A 55 -1.00 1.65 -4.10
N GLY A 56 -1.17 1.83 -2.79
CA GLY A 56 -1.87 0.92 -1.91
C GLY A 56 -2.70 1.64 -0.85
N SER A 57 -4.02 1.46 -0.89
CA SER A 57 -4.91 2.04 0.12
C SER A 57 -5.49 0.98 1.06
N CYS A 58 -5.89 1.45 2.25
CA CYS A 58 -6.65 0.65 3.20
C CYS A 58 -7.76 1.49 3.82
N ARG A 59 -8.93 0.88 4.03
CA ARG A 59 -10.09 1.54 4.62
C ARG A 59 -10.96 0.55 5.39
N ILE A 60 -11.54 1.02 6.49
CA ILE A 60 -12.58 0.28 7.22
C ILE A 60 -13.91 0.46 6.47
N VAL A 61 -14.47 -0.65 5.99
CA VAL A 61 -15.78 -0.71 5.34
C VAL A 61 -16.69 -1.60 6.19
N GLY A 62 -17.74 -1.02 6.77
CA GLY A 62 -18.55 -1.68 7.78
C GLY A 62 -17.70 -2.09 8.99
N LYS A 63 -17.60 -3.40 9.26
CA LYS A 63 -16.81 -4.00 10.36
C LYS A 63 -15.46 -4.58 9.90
N HIS A 64 -15.13 -4.47 8.61
CA HIS A 64 -13.94 -5.10 8.04
C HIS A 64 -12.94 -4.06 7.58
N GLN A 65 -11.67 -4.27 7.92
CA GLN A 65 -10.56 -3.56 7.30
C GLN A 65 -10.33 -4.16 5.91
N ARG A 66 -10.38 -3.33 4.88
CA ARG A 66 -10.12 -3.72 3.49
C ARG A 66 -8.87 -3.02 2.99
N TRP A 67 -8.13 -3.70 2.14
CA TRP A 67 -6.96 -3.16 1.45
C TRP A 67 -7.13 -3.32 -0.05
N LYS A 68 -6.53 -2.41 -0.82
CA LYS A 68 -6.50 -2.45 -2.28
C LYS A 68 -5.17 -1.91 -2.77
N ALA A 69 -4.48 -2.74 -3.55
CA ALA A 69 -3.23 -2.42 -4.22
C ALA A 69 -3.52 -2.19 -5.70
N ALA A 70 -2.89 -1.20 -6.32
CA ALA A 70 -3.08 -0.91 -7.73
C ALA A 70 -1.76 -0.61 -8.44
N VAL A 71 -1.75 -0.91 -9.73
CA VAL A 71 -0.66 -0.59 -10.66
C VAL A 71 -1.25 0.13 -11.86
N TRP A 72 -0.68 1.26 -12.24
CA TRP A 72 -1.05 2.05 -13.40
C TRP A 72 0.07 2.05 -14.45
N SER A 73 -0.27 1.74 -15.70
CA SER A 73 0.62 1.94 -16.85
C SER A 73 0.22 3.22 -17.59
N PRO A 74 1.06 4.28 -17.60
CA PRO A 74 0.79 5.50 -18.37
C PRO A 74 0.71 5.25 -19.88
N THR A 75 1.52 4.31 -20.38
CA THR A 75 1.61 3.98 -21.81
C THR A 75 0.34 3.29 -22.30
N TRP A 76 -0.14 2.29 -21.57
CA TRP A 76 -1.35 1.55 -21.94
C TRP A 76 -2.63 2.21 -21.43
N ARG A 77 -2.52 3.13 -20.47
CA ARG A 77 -3.64 3.76 -19.77
C ARG A 77 -4.58 2.75 -19.13
N VAL A 78 -4.01 1.69 -18.57
CA VAL A 78 -4.73 0.62 -17.86
C VAL A 78 -4.24 0.55 -16.42
N ALA A 79 -5.19 0.32 -15.51
CA ALA A 79 -4.91 -0.03 -14.13
C ALA A 79 -5.23 -1.52 -13.88
N GLU A 80 -4.33 -2.22 -13.19
CA GLU A 80 -4.60 -3.52 -12.57
C GLU A 80 -4.67 -3.32 -11.06
N ALA A 81 -5.56 -4.06 -10.38
CA ALA A 81 -5.71 -3.95 -8.94
C ALA A 81 -5.98 -5.31 -8.27
N ALA A 82 -5.52 -5.44 -7.04
CA ALA A 82 -5.81 -6.56 -6.16
C ALA A 82 -6.38 -6.03 -4.85
N GLU A 83 -7.33 -6.75 -4.27
CA GLU A 83 -7.97 -6.36 -3.01
C GLU A 83 -8.09 -7.52 -2.03
N GLY A 84 -8.25 -7.19 -0.76
CA GLY A 84 -8.45 -8.17 0.29
C GLY A 84 -8.88 -7.53 1.60
N GLN A 85 -8.81 -8.31 2.67
CA GLN A 85 -9.24 -7.88 4.01
C GLN A 85 -8.12 -8.10 5.04
N GLY A 86 -8.22 -7.38 6.16
CA GLY A 86 -7.43 -7.63 7.38
C GLY A 86 -6.03 -7.03 7.41
N GLU A 87 -5.61 -6.30 6.37
CA GLU A 87 -4.25 -5.77 6.24
C GLU A 87 -4.21 -4.24 6.16
N SER A 88 -3.01 -3.66 6.35
CA SER A 88 -2.78 -2.21 6.37
C SER A 88 -2.62 -1.59 4.98
N SER A 89 -2.59 -0.25 4.91
CA SER A 89 -2.21 0.46 3.67
C SER A 89 -0.79 0.10 3.25
N LEU A 90 0.15 0.07 4.20
CA LEU A 90 1.53 -0.32 3.92
C LEU A 90 1.65 -1.74 3.34
N PHE A 91 0.79 -2.66 3.75
CA PHE A 91 0.70 -3.98 3.11
C PHE A 91 0.24 -3.87 1.66
N ALA A 92 -0.78 -3.06 1.40
CA ALA A 92 -1.26 -2.79 0.05
C ALA A 92 -0.16 -2.19 -0.83
N GLU A 93 0.68 -1.29 -0.30
CA GLU A 93 1.83 -0.72 -1.03
C GLU A 93 2.81 -1.82 -1.48
N VAL A 94 3.20 -2.70 -0.56
CA VAL A 94 4.11 -3.82 -0.89
C VAL A 94 3.43 -4.80 -1.86
N LYS A 95 2.12 -5.00 -1.75
CA LYS A 95 1.34 -5.79 -2.69
C LYS A 95 1.28 -5.16 -4.09
N ALA A 96 1.24 -3.84 -4.19
CA ALA A 96 1.28 -3.14 -5.47
C ALA A 96 2.60 -3.40 -6.20
N ILE A 97 3.72 -3.50 -5.47
CA ILE A 97 5.00 -3.92 -6.03
C ILE A 97 4.96 -5.37 -6.54
N GLN A 98 4.40 -6.31 -5.77
CA GLN A 98 4.24 -7.69 -6.26
C GLN A 98 3.39 -7.75 -7.53
N LEU A 99 2.31 -6.97 -7.58
CA LEU A 99 1.45 -6.89 -8.77
C LEU A 99 2.20 -6.33 -9.99
N ALA A 100 3.06 -5.31 -9.79
CA ALA A 100 3.89 -4.78 -10.87
C ALA A 100 4.92 -5.81 -11.38
N LEU A 101 5.48 -6.63 -10.48
CA LEU A 101 6.37 -7.73 -10.85
C LEU A 101 5.62 -8.85 -11.58
N ASP A 102 4.40 -9.18 -11.17
CA ASP A 102 3.56 -10.16 -11.87
C ASP A 102 3.29 -9.71 -13.32
N ILE A 103 3.04 -8.41 -13.54
CA ILE A 103 2.90 -7.83 -14.89
C ILE A 103 4.21 -7.99 -15.66
N ALA A 104 5.35 -7.57 -15.08
CA ALA A 104 6.65 -7.66 -15.73
C ALA A 104 7.00 -9.11 -16.13
N GLU A 105 6.75 -10.08 -15.25
CA GLU A 105 6.98 -11.50 -15.54
C GLU A 105 6.06 -12.04 -16.63
N ARG A 106 4.76 -11.71 -16.58
CA ARG A 106 3.76 -12.14 -17.56
C ARG A 106 4.09 -11.60 -18.96
N GLU A 107 4.54 -10.36 -19.03
CA GLU A 107 4.95 -9.68 -20.26
C GLU A 107 6.41 -9.98 -20.65
N LYS A 108 7.12 -10.79 -19.85
CA LYS A 108 8.52 -11.20 -20.05
C LYS A 108 9.49 -10.02 -20.19
N TRP A 109 9.27 -8.98 -19.40
CA TRP A 109 10.13 -7.83 -19.34
C TRP A 109 11.49 -8.17 -18.71
N LEU A 110 12.54 -7.53 -19.24
CA LEU A 110 13.89 -7.58 -18.66
C LEU A 110 14.24 -6.29 -17.89
N MET A 111 13.38 -5.28 -18.00
CA MET A 111 13.52 -3.96 -17.38
C MET A 111 12.17 -3.53 -16.81
N LEU A 112 12.18 -2.90 -15.64
CA LEU A 112 11.00 -2.31 -15.02
C LEU A 112 11.37 -0.99 -14.32
N TYR A 113 10.61 0.06 -14.62
CA TYR A 113 10.67 1.34 -13.93
C TYR A 113 9.49 1.44 -12.96
N LEU A 114 9.76 1.48 -11.66
CA LEU A 114 8.76 1.59 -10.60
C LEU A 114 8.70 3.01 -10.05
N TYR A 115 7.49 3.56 -10.00
CA TYR A 115 7.19 4.85 -9.41
C TYR A 115 6.23 4.62 -8.23
N THR A 116 6.68 4.98 -7.03
CA THR A 116 5.95 4.69 -5.77
C THR A 116 6.12 5.85 -4.80
N ASP A 117 5.12 6.15 -3.99
CA ASP A 117 5.15 7.24 -3.01
C ASP A 117 5.59 6.87 -1.58
N PRO A 118 5.62 5.61 -1.09
CA PRO A 118 6.03 5.34 0.27
C PRO A 118 7.55 5.23 0.31
N TRP A 119 8.21 6.17 1.00
CA TRP A 119 9.65 6.10 1.26
C TRP A 119 10.11 4.74 1.81
N MET A 120 9.28 4.06 2.61
CA MET A 120 9.58 2.73 3.11
C MET A 120 9.80 1.73 1.98
N VAL A 121 8.91 1.73 0.97
CA VAL A 121 9.01 0.83 -0.19
C VAL A 121 10.19 1.21 -1.05
N ALA A 122 10.36 2.50 -1.37
CA ALA A 122 11.47 2.96 -2.19
C ALA A 122 12.83 2.60 -1.58
N ASN A 123 13.02 2.89 -0.28
CA ASN A 123 14.26 2.56 0.43
C ASN A 123 14.47 1.04 0.57
N ALA A 124 13.40 0.25 0.70
CA ALA A 124 13.52 -1.20 0.72
C ALA A 124 14.14 -1.71 -0.60
N LEU A 125 13.62 -1.22 -1.73
CA LEU A 125 14.09 -1.60 -3.06
C LEU A 125 15.48 -1.05 -3.40
N TRP A 126 15.83 0.16 -2.90
CA TRP A 126 17.16 0.74 -3.09
C TRP A 126 18.27 0.09 -2.27
N GLY A 127 17.97 -0.63 -1.17
CA GLY A 127 19.05 -1.28 -0.43
C GLY A 127 18.68 -2.13 0.78
N TRP A 128 17.55 -1.90 1.45
CA TRP A 128 17.27 -2.71 2.66
C TRP A 128 17.02 -4.18 2.35
N LEU A 129 16.53 -4.53 1.16
CA LEU A 129 16.36 -5.94 0.79
C LEU A 129 17.65 -6.75 0.93
N GLN A 130 18.79 -6.17 0.53
CA GLN A 130 20.09 -6.84 0.65
C GLN A 130 20.50 -7.00 2.12
N GLN A 131 20.35 -5.95 2.92
CA GLN A 131 20.66 -5.97 4.35
C GLN A 131 19.77 -6.97 5.11
N TRP A 132 18.49 -7.02 4.77
CA TRP A 132 17.55 -7.99 5.33
C TRP A 132 17.90 -9.40 4.91
N LYS A 133 18.26 -9.65 3.64
CA LYS A 133 18.71 -10.96 3.18
C LYS A 133 19.94 -11.44 3.95
N GLN A 134 20.94 -10.58 4.15
CA GLN A 134 22.14 -10.86 4.96
C GLN A 134 21.81 -11.12 6.44
N SER A 135 20.79 -10.45 6.97
CA SER A 135 20.33 -10.61 8.35
C SER A 135 19.30 -11.75 8.50
N ASN A 136 19.21 -12.68 7.54
CA ASN A 136 18.23 -13.76 7.48
C ASN A 136 16.77 -13.29 7.67
N TRP A 137 16.48 -12.09 7.18
CA TRP A 137 15.19 -11.41 7.26
C TRP A 137 14.72 -11.15 8.68
N GLN A 138 15.68 -10.92 9.59
CA GLN A 138 15.42 -10.62 10.99
C GLN A 138 16.05 -9.29 11.40
N ARG A 139 15.45 -8.67 12.43
CA ARG A 139 15.99 -7.52 13.14
C ARG A 139 15.83 -7.74 14.63
N ARG A 140 16.93 -7.60 15.39
CA ARG A 140 16.97 -7.86 16.84
C ARG A 140 16.36 -9.24 17.21
N GLY A 141 16.64 -10.27 16.41
CA GLY A 141 16.15 -11.64 16.62
C GLY A 141 14.67 -11.88 16.30
N LYS A 142 13.96 -10.90 15.75
CA LYS A 142 12.56 -11.04 15.29
C LYS A 142 12.49 -10.94 13.76
N PRO A 143 11.58 -11.67 13.09
CA PRO A 143 11.35 -11.47 11.66
C PRO A 143 10.98 -10.02 11.35
N ILE A 144 11.45 -9.51 10.20
CA ILE A 144 10.96 -8.22 9.70
C ILE A 144 9.46 -8.29 9.38
N TRP A 145 8.78 -7.15 9.44
CA TRP A 145 7.37 -7.08 9.04
C TRP A 145 7.23 -7.49 7.56
N ALA A 146 6.18 -8.26 7.27
CA ALA A 146 5.90 -8.81 5.94
C ALA A 146 7.09 -9.57 5.28
N ALA A 147 7.97 -10.20 6.08
CA ALA A 147 9.13 -10.94 5.57
C ALA A 147 8.83 -11.89 4.39
N PRO A 148 7.71 -12.63 4.34
CA PRO A 148 7.37 -13.45 3.17
C PRO A 148 7.22 -12.66 1.87
N LEU A 149 6.61 -11.46 1.92
CA LEU A 149 6.43 -10.61 0.73
C LEU A 149 7.77 -10.05 0.25
N TRP A 150 8.59 -9.56 1.17
CA TRP A 150 9.91 -9.01 0.83
C TRP A 150 10.87 -10.06 0.29
N ARG A 151 10.79 -11.30 0.79
CA ARG A 151 11.55 -12.44 0.26
C ARG A 151 11.16 -12.75 -1.18
N ASP A 152 9.85 -12.79 -1.46
CA ASP A 152 9.34 -13.01 -2.82
C ASP A 152 9.80 -11.88 -3.77
N ILE A 153 9.61 -10.62 -3.38
CA ILE A 153 10.08 -9.46 -4.15
C ILE A 153 11.57 -9.58 -4.45
N ALA A 154 12.41 -9.78 -3.43
CA ALA A 154 13.85 -9.88 -3.64
C ALA A 154 14.25 -11.02 -4.58
N ALA A 155 13.61 -12.19 -4.49
CA ALA A 155 13.88 -13.31 -5.39
C ALA A 155 13.49 -13.01 -6.85
N ARG A 156 12.45 -12.22 -7.07
CA ARG A 156 12.01 -11.81 -8.42
C ARG A 156 12.91 -10.73 -9.01
N LEU A 157 13.37 -9.79 -8.18
CA LEU A 157 14.30 -8.74 -8.57
C LEU A 157 15.66 -9.29 -9.04
N GLU A 158 16.09 -10.48 -8.61
CA GLU A 158 17.32 -11.12 -9.09
C GLU A 158 17.34 -11.39 -10.60
N LYS A 159 16.16 -11.40 -11.26
CA LYS A 159 16.01 -11.73 -12.68
C LYS A 159 15.63 -10.53 -13.55
N LEU A 160 15.46 -9.35 -12.95
CA LEU A 160 14.87 -8.18 -13.59
C LEU A 160 15.71 -6.95 -13.29
N VAL A 161 16.06 -6.17 -14.30
CA VAL A 161 16.67 -4.86 -14.06
C VAL A 161 15.56 -3.92 -13.59
N VAL A 162 15.66 -3.44 -12.35
CA VAL A 162 14.63 -2.59 -11.75
C VAL A 162 15.21 -1.24 -11.38
N LYS A 163 14.51 -0.19 -11.78
CA LYS A 163 14.82 1.19 -11.42
C LYS A 163 13.65 1.77 -10.67
N VAL A 164 13.90 2.39 -9.53
CA VAL A 164 12.87 2.84 -8.60
C VAL A 164 12.96 4.33 -8.40
N ARG A 165 11.82 5.00 -8.42
CA ARG A 165 11.68 6.42 -8.10
C ARG A 165 10.61 6.63 -7.05
N HIS A 166 10.97 7.36 -6.02
CA HIS A 166 10.00 7.91 -5.09
C HIS A 166 9.27 9.10 -5.73
N VAL A 167 7.93 9.09 -5.72
CA VAL A 167 7.08 10.20 -6.18
C VAL A 167 6.55 10.95 -4.96
N ASP A 168 6.64 12.28 -4.95
CA ASP A 168 6.07 13.08 -3.87
C ASP A 168 4.54 13.18 -4.01
N ALA A 169 3.81 12.52 -3.11
CA ALA A 169 2.35 12.54 -3.09
C ALA A 169 1.76 13.94 -2.82
N HIS A 170 2.52 14.88 -2.26
CA HIS A 170 2.00 16.16 -1.74
C HIS A 170 2.34 17.38 -2.60
N VAL A 171 2.25 17.26 -3.93
CA VAL A 171 2.46 18.39 -4.83
C VAL A 171 1.14 19.12 -5.17
N PRO A 172 1.05 20.44 -4.95
CA PRO A 172 -0.11 21.23 -5.33
C PRO A 172 -0.43 21.09 -6.82
N LYS A 173 -1.72 21.04 -7.17
CA LYS A 173 -2.18 20.90 -8.58
C LYS A 173 -1.57 21.93 -9.54
N SER A 174 -1.26 23.13 -9.06
CA SER A 174 -0.62 24.19 -9.86
C SER A 174 0.82 23.87 -10.28
N ARG A 175 1.45 22.87 -9.67
CA ARG A 175 2.80 22.38 -9.97
C ARG A 175 2.82 20.91 -10.40
N ALA A 176 1.65 20.34 -10.73
CA ALA A 176 1.53 18.93 -11.09
C ALA A 176 2.34 18.62 -12.37
N THR A 177 3.36 17.77 -12.22
CA THR A 177 4.10 17.20 -13.35
C THR A 177 3.37 15.98 -13.90
N GLU A 178 3.83 15.43 -15.04
CA GLU A 178 3.30 14.19 -15.61
C GLU A 178 3.37 13.01 -14.63
N GLU A 179 4.42 12.94 -13.79
CA GLU A 179 4.51 11.93 -12.72
C GLU A 179 3.40 12.08 -11.69
N HIS A 180 3.07 13.31 -11.28
CA HIS A 180 1.98 13.54 -10.33
C HIS A 180 0.63 13.22 -10.92
N GLN A 181 0.45 13.44 -12.23
CA GLN A 181 -0.78 13.05 -12.93
C GLN A 181 -0.91 11.53 -12.97
N ASN A 182 0.17 10.81 -13.26
CA ASN A 182 0.18 9.34 -13.22
C ASN A 182 0.02 8.80 -11.79
N ASN A 183 0.58 9.46 -10.78
CA ASN A 183 0.36 9.11 -9.38
C ASN A 183 -1.13 9.23 -9.02
N GLN A 184 -1.78 10.33 -9.38
CA GLN A 184 -3.22 10.51 -9.14
C GLN A 184 -4.08 9.43 -9.82
N GLN A 185 -3.65 8.91 -10.98
CA GLN A 185 -4.34 7.82 -11.65
C GLN A 185 -4.25 6.52 -10.85
N VAL A 186 -3.07 6.20 -10.29
CA VAL A 186 -2.92 5.01 -9.44
C VAL A 186 -3.60 5.21 -8.09
N ASP A 187 -3.57 6.41 -7.49
CA ASP A 187 -4.31 6.73 -6.26
C ASP A 187 -5.80 6.48 -6.43
N GLN A 188 -6.35 6.91 -7.57
CA GLN A 188 -7.76 6.70 -7.89
C GLN A 188 -8.06 5.21 -8.14
N ALA A 189 -7.11 4.45 -8.71
CA ALA A 189 -7.25 3.01 -8.90
C ALA A 189 -7.17 2.23 -7.58
N ALA A 190 -6.30 2.64 -6.67
CA ALA A 190 -6.11 2.04 -5.34
C ALA A 190 -7.24 2.40 -4.37
N LYS A 191 -8.04 3.44 -4.68
CA LYS A 191 -9.14 3.88 -3.83
C LYS A 191 -10.17 2.78 -3.58
N ILE A 192 -10.48 2.57 -2.29
CA ILE A 192 -11.58 1.73 -1.86
C ILE A 192 -12.86 2.56 -1.80
N GLU A 193 -13.82 2.20 -2.64
CA GLU A 193 -15.16 2.78 -2.60
C GLU A 193 -15.91 2.31 -1.36
N VAL A 194 -16.62 3.24 -0.73
CA VAL A 194 -17.51 2.95 0.40
C VAL A 194 -18.88 3.39 -0.04
N ALA A 195 -19.83 2.46 -0.09
CA ALA A 195 -21.20 2.81 -0.44
C ALA A 195 -21.76 3.80 0.59
N GLN A 196 -22.65 4.69 0.17
CA GLN A 196 -23.28 5.66 1.09
C GLN A 196 -23.96 4.96 2.28
N VAL A 197 -24.48 3.75 2.06
CA VAL A 197 -25.10 2.89 3.08
C VAL A 197 -24.11 2.48 4.18
N ASP A 198 -22.85 2.21 3.84
CA ASP A 198 -21.82 1.84 4.81
C ASP A 198 -21.40 3.05 5.67
N LEU A 199 -21.40 4.26 5.10
CA LEU A 199 -21.13 5.51 5.83
C LEU A 199 -22.27 5.86 6.79
N ASP A 200 -23.51 5.69 6.35
CA ASP A 200 -24.69 5.92 7.20
C ASP A 200 -24.75 4.90 8.34
N TRP A 201 -24.35 3.65 8.10
CA TRP A 201 -24.20 2.64 9.15
C TRP A 201 -23.12 3.02 10.17
N GLN A 202 -21.92 3.45 9.73
CA GLN A 202 -20.87 3.90 10.64
C GLN A 202 -21.30 5.12 11.48
N ARG A 203 -21.99 6.09 10.86
CA ARG A 203 -22.52 7.27 11.56
C ARG A 203 -23.62 6.91 12.56
N LYS A 204 -24.56 6.05 12.17
CA LYS A 204 -25.63 5.59 13.07
C LYS A 204 -25.06 4.74 14.21
N GLY A 205 -24.17 3.80 13.92
CA GLY A 205 -23.41 3.00 14.90
C GLY A 205 -22.65 3.85 15.92
N ALA A 206 -22.02 4.94 15.49
CA ALA A 206 -21.38 5.90 16.39
C ALA A 206 -22.39 6.70 17.23
N LEU A 207 -23.56 7.03 16.67
CA LEU A 207 -24.69 7.64 17.41
C LEU A 207 -25.25 6.71 18.49
N PHE A 208 -25.31 5.40 18.24
CA PHE A 208 -25.76 4.39 19.20
C PHE A 208 -24.84 4.32 20.44
N ILE A 209 -23.54 4.55 20.28
CA ILE A 209 -22.60 4.57 21.42
C ILE A 209 -22.71 5.88 22.24
N ALA A 210 -23.11 6.98 21.61
CA ALA A 210 -23.17 8.29 22.27
C ALA A 210 -24.38 8.51 23.18
N HIS A 211 -25.48 7.74 23.05
CA HIS A 211 -26.75 8.02 23.75
C HIS A 211 -27.07 7.11 24.96
N GLY A 212 -26.12 6.29 25.42
CA GLY A 212 -26.16 5.70 26.76
C GLY A 212 -27.13 4.54 26.97
N GLY A 213 -26.60 3.31 26.87
CA GLY A 213 -27.20 2.08 27.40
C GLY A 213 -27.43 0.98 26.33
N PRO A 214 -27.20 -0.31 26.64
CA PRO A 214 -27.47 -1.39 25.70
C PRO A 214 -28.99 -1.53 25.47
N MET A 215 -29.42 -1.43 24.21
CA MET A 215 -30.77 -1.83 23.82
C MET A 215 -30.94 -3.34 23.96
N THR A 216 -32.17 -3.76 24.29
CA THR A 216 -32.49 -5.19 24.32
C THR A 216 -32.43 -5.79 22.92
N PRO A 217 -32.12 -7.09 22.77
CA PRO A 217 -32.13 -7.77 21.47
C PRO A 217 -33.43 -7.59 20.67
N GLN A 218 -34.56 -7.43 21.37
CA GLN A 218 -35.87 -7.18 20.76
C GLN A 218 -35.99 -5.78 20.12
N ALA A 219 -35.53 -4.74 20.80
CA ALA A 219 -35.52 -3.38 20.24
C ALA A 219 -34.60 -3.29 19.01
N ILE A 220 -33.47 -4.00 19.05
CA ILE A 220 -32.55 -4.11 17.91
C ILE A 220 -33.23 -4.79 16.72
N LYS A 221 -33.99 -5.87 16.96
CA LYS A 221 -34.71 -6.60 15.90
C LYS A 221 -35.81 -5.75 15.25
N GLU A 222 -36.63 -5.07 16.05
CA GLU A 222 -37.71 -4.21 15.55
C GLU A 222 -37.17 -3.02 14.73
N GLU A 223 -36.05 -2.44 15.15
CA GLU A 223 -35.41 -1.34 14.42
C GLU A 223 -34.73 -1.82 13.12
N MET A 224 -34.14 -3.02 13.12
CA MET A 224 -33.56 -3.65 11.93
C MET A 224 -34.62 -4.01 10.86
N GLU A 225 -35.81 -4.45 11.28
CA GLU A 225 -36.94 -4.73 10.39
C GLU A 225 -37.53 -3.43 9.79
N HIS A 226 -37.58 -2.34 10.57
CA HIS A 226 -38.13 -1.06 10.10
C HIS A 226 -37.27 -0.38 9.01
N ILE A 227 -35.95 -0.63 8.99
CA ILE A 227 -35.01 0.03 8.06
C ILE A 227 -34.51 -0.87 6.92
N GLY A 228 -35.06 -2.08 6.78
CA GLY A 228 -34.71 -3.01 5.70
C GLY A 228 -33.30 -3.61 5.78
N GLY A 229 -32.73 -3.71 6.98
CA GLY A 229 -31.44 -4.37 7.21
C GLY A 229 -31.54 -5.91 7.17
N PRO A 230 -30.41 -6.64 7.05
CA PRO A 230 -30.43 -8.10 7.06
C PRO A 230 -30.91 -8.63 8.43
N VAL A 231 -32.04 -9.35 8.44
CA VAL A 231 -32.58 -10.02 9.63
C VAL A 231 -31.70 -11.24 9.93
N ILE A 232 -30.98 -11.20 11.05
CA ILE A 232 -30.13 -12.31 11.48
C ILE A 232 -30.94 -13.18 12.46
N GLU A 233 -31.41 -14.35 12.03
CA GLU A 233 -32.05 -15.32 12.91
C GLU A 233 -31.01 -15.92 13.87
N GLY A 234 -31.21 -15.75 15.18
CA GLY A 234 -30.30 -16.32 16.21
C GLY A 234 -30.21 -15.56 17.54
N TRP A 235 -30.90 -14.43 17.69
CA TRP A 235 -30.97 -13.71 18.97
C TRP A 235 -32.32 -14.01 19.66
N THR A 236 -32.38 -15.14 20.35
CA THR A 236 -33.38 -15.43 21.40
C THR A 236 -32.68 -15.48 22.74
#